data_AF-A0A3D4TV97-F1
#
_entry.id   AF-A0A3D4TV97-F1
#
_cell.length_a   1.000
_cell.length_b   1.000
_cell.length_c   1.000
_cell.angle_alpha   90.00
_cell.angle_beta   90.00
_cell.angle_gamma   90.00
#
_symmetry.space_group_name_H-M   'P 1'
#
loop_
_entity.id
_entity.type
_entity.pdbx_description
1 polymer ?
#
loop_
_entity_poly.entity_id
_entity_poly.type
_entity_poly.pdbx_seq_one_letter_code
_entity_poly.pdbx_strand_id
1 'polypeptide(L)'
;MLFGVIMVSVCYGGFYFKKHQSKLYQITAILIFIMFMLCIINKVVFNVLYPVNRTTLMFFPLFTIVITGFLQSIFKNAFYKKYLFIGLVSLFLINFIMSINLVSTLDYYEQIDAKKTFQKLEEVHAKKVGIAPELFGFYRNYYQQTDKSQFSFRGESINTYFPVGEDSGSKKLSEFEYLVLFPPYNLSFYKKNNVSFKAVEFYTGSKTLIVKVLNP
;
A
#
# COMPACT_ATOMS: atom_id res chain seq x y z
N MET A 1 -16.48 8.62 7.89
CA MET A 1 -16.98 9.99 7.66
C MET A 1 -16.73 10.47 6.22
N LEU A 2 -15.48 10.40 5.71
CA LEU A 2 -15.13 10.85 4.34
C LEU A 2 -15.91 10.12 3.21
N PHE A 3 -16.06 8.79 3.31
CA PHE A 3 -16.78 8.00 2.31
C PHE A 3 -18.26 8.39 2.16
N GLY A 4 -18.94 8.70 3.28
CA GLY A 4 -20.34 9.15 3.24
C GLY A 4 -20.51 10.47 2.48
N VAL A 5 -19.58 11.41 2.68
CA VAL A 5 -19.56 12.69 1.94
C VAL A 5 -19.33 12.45 0.45
N ILE A 6 -18.43 11.55 0.08
CA ILE A 6 -18.19 11.18 -1.33
C ILE A 6 -19.45 10.57 -1.94
N MET A 7 -20.12 9.63 -1.26
CA MET A 7 -21.34 9.02 -1.76
C MET A 7 -22.48 10.02 -1.96
N VAL A 8 -22.70 10.93 -1.00
CA VAL A 8 -23.69 12.00 -1.14
C VAL A 8 -23.35 12.91 -2.32
N SER A 9 -22.06 13.27 -2.47
CA SER A 9 -21.60 14.09 -3.59
C SER A 9 -21.81 13.38 -4.94
N VAL A 10 -21.46 12.09 -5.04
CA VAL A 10 -21.67 11.28 -6.24
C VAL A 10 -23.16 11.19 -6.60
N CYS A 11 -24.03 10.87 -5.64
CA CYS A 11 -25.47 10.82 -5.88
C CYS A 11 -26.03 12.18 -6.30
N TYR A 12 -25.59 13.27 -5.66
CA TYR A 12 -26.02 14.61 -6.03
C TYR A 12 -25.56 14.98 -7.45
N GLY A 13 -24.30 14.74 -7.79
CA GLY A 13 -23.74 15.03 -9.11
C GLY A 13 -24.35 14.19 -10.24
N GLY A 14 -24.69 12.93 -9.97
CA GLY A 14 -25.31 12.05 -10.95
C GLY A 14 -26.79 12.40 -11.23
N PHE A 15 -27.58 12.62 -10.17
CA PHE A 15 -29.04 12.70 -10.28
C PHE A 15 -29.60 14.12 -10.32
N TYR A 16 -28.87 15.15 -9.88
CA TYR A 16 -29.40 16.52 -9.75
C TYR A 16 -28.80 17.53 -10.74
N PHE A 17 -28.55 17.10 -11.99
CA PHE A 17 -27.98 17.94 -13.05
C PHE A 17 -28.68 19.29 -13.24
N LYS A 18 -30.01 19.32 -13.16
CA LYS A 18 -30.80 20.55 -13.30
C LYS A 18 -30.42 21.63 -12.28
N LYS A 19 -29.89 21.25 -11.10
CA LYS A 19 -29.48 22.19 -10.04
C LYS A 19 -28.06 22.72 -10.23
N HIS A 20 -27.09 21.86 -10.55
CA HIS A 20 -25.67 22.25 -10.63
C HIS A 20 -25.19 22.61 -12.04
N GLN A 21 -25.85 22.13 -13.09
CA GLN A 21 -25.59 22.46 -14.51
C GLN A 21 -24.15 22.20 -15.02
N SER A 22 -23.34 21.45 -14.27
CA SER A 22 -21.96 21.11 -14.64
C SER A 22 -21.88 19.70 -15.25
N LYS A 23 -21.58 19.63 -16.56
CA LYS A 23 -21.45 18.35 -17.30
C LYS A 23 -20.27 17.51 -16.80
N LEU A 24 -19.13 18.15 -16.52
CA LEU A 24 -17.95 17.47 -15.99
C LEU A 24 -18.28 16.79 -14.66
N TYR A 25 -18.94 17.51 -13.75
CA TYR A 25 -19.33 16.95 -12.46
C TYR A 25 -20.28 15.76 -12.61
N GLN A 26 -21.26 15.85 -13.51
CA GLN A 26 -22.20 14.75 -13.75
C GLN A 26 -21.52 13.50 -14.30
N ILE A 27 -20.68 13.65 -15.33
CA ILE A 27 -19.98 12.53 -15.97
C ILE A 27 -19.04 11.86 -14.97
N THR A 28 -18.25 12.65 -14.22
CA THR A 28 -17.34 12.12 -13.22
C THR A 28 -18.09 11.41 -12.08
N ALA A 29 -19.23 11.94 -11.63
CA ALA A 29 -20.05 11.30 -10.61
C ALA A 29 -20.61 9.95 -11.08
N ILE A 30 -21.16 9.88 -12.31
CA ILE A 30 -21.66 8.62 -12.89
C ILE A 30 -20.53 7.60 -13.02
N LEU A 31 -19.34 8.03 -13.47
CA LEU A 31 -18.19 7.15 -13.61
C LEU A 31 -17.75 6.56 -12.26
N ILE A 32 -17.63 7.38 -11.22
CA ILE A 32 -17.32 6.88 -9.87
C ILE A 32 -18.40 5.92 -9.36
N PHE A 33 -19.68 6.23 -9.61
CA PHE A 33 -20.80 5.37 -9.22
C PHE A 33 -20.72 3.99 -9.88
N ILE A 34 -20.45 3.94 -11.19
CA ILE A 34 -20.23 2.68 -11.92
C ILE A 34 -19.04 1.92 -11.35
N MET A 35 -17.93 2.61 -11.08
CA MET A 35 -16.75 1.97 -10.51
C MET A 35 -17.03 1.37 -9.12
N PHE A 36 -17.80 2.04 -8.27
CA PHE A 36 -18.24 1.48 -6.98
C PHE A 36 -19.18 0.28 -7.14
N MET A 37 -20.07 0.28 -8.13
CA MET A 37 -20.90 -0.88 -8.44
C MET A 37 -20.08 -2.08 -8.92
N LEU A 38 -19.15 -1.87 -9.85
CA LEU A 38 -18.23 -2.93 -10.34
C LEU A 38 -17.40 -3.52 -9.20
N CYS A 39 -16.95 -2.65 -8.31
CA CYS A 39 -16.28 -3.01 -7.07
C CYS A 39 -17.14 -3.93 -6.19
N ILE A 40 -18.42 -3.61 -5.96
CA ILE A 40 -19.34 -4.43 -5.16
C ILE A 40 -19.55 -5.79 -5.85
N ILE A 41 -19.81 -5.78 -7.16
CA ILE A 41 -19.97 -6.99 -7.97
C ILE A 41 -18.72 -7.87 -7.86
N ASN A 42 -17.53 -7.29 -7.99
CA ASN A 42 -16.27 -8.05 -7.91
C ASN A 42 -16.08 -8.75 -6.57
N LYS A 43 -16.46 -8.10 -5.47
CA LYS A 43 -16.38 -8.71 -4.15
C LYS A 43 -17.45 -9.76 -3.91
N VAL A 44 -18.69 -9.53 -4.35
CA VAL A 44 -19.81 -10.45 -4.14
C VAL A 44 -19.68 -11.69 -5.03
N VAL A 45 -19.29 -11.52 -6.30
CA VAL A 45 -19.26 -12.60 -7.29
C VAL A 45 -17.93 -13.33 -7.30
N PHE A 46 -16.80 -12.61 -7.28
CA PHE A 46 -15.47 -13.21 -7.48
C PHE A 46 -14.66 -13.32 -6.17
N ASN A 47 -15.20 -12.82 -5.04
CA ASN A 47 -14.50 -12.74 -3.75
C ASN A 47 -13.12 -12.07 -3.83
N VAL A 48 -12.88 -11.25 -4.86
CA VAL A 48 -11.61 -10.54 -5.05
C VAL A 48 -11.56 -9.37 -4.07
N LEU A 49 -10.43 -9.26 -3.35
CA LEU A 49 -10.18 -8.15 -2.45
C LEU A 49 -9.99 -6.86 -3.24
N TYR A 50 -10.58 -5.80 -2.71
CA TYR A 50 -10.65 -4.50 -3.32
C TYR A 50 -9.30 -3.84 -3.56
N PRO A 51 -9.25 -2.83 -4.43
CA PRO A 51 -8.19 -1.85 -4.39
C PRO A 51 -8.12 -1.16 -3.02
N VAL A 52 -7.19 -1.61 -2.16
CA VAL A 52 -6.84 -0.94 -0.89
C VAL A 52 -5.60 -0.08 -1.12
N ASN A 53 -5.49 1.03 -0.40
CA ASN A 53 -4.29 1.87 -0.42
C ASN A 53 -4.02 2.48 -1.80
N ARG A 54 -2.98 2.08 -2.52
CA ARG A 54 -2.50 2.78 -3.73
C ARG A 54 -3.47 2.80 -4.89
N THR A 55 -4.26 1.76 -5.04
CA THR A 55 -5.25 1.68 -6.10
C THR A 55 -6.42 2.64 -5.86
N THR A 56 -6.59 3.18 -4.63
CA THR A 56 -7.46 4.35 -4.41
C THR A 56 -6.88 5.67 -4.93
N LEU A 57 -5.56 5.79 -5.14
CA LEU A 57 -4.95 7.02 -5.71
C LEU A 57 -5.46 7.31 -7.12
N MET A 58 -5.78 6.27 -7.91
CA MET A 58 -6.37 6.45 -9.23
C MET A 58 -7.74 7.14 -9.19
N PHE A 59 -8.45 7.03 -8.06
CA PHE A 59 -9.73 7.71 -7.83
C PHE A 59 -9.56 9.13 -7.31
N PHE A 60 -8.38 9.53 -6.85
CA PHE A 60 -8.16 10.84 -6.23
C PHE A 60 -8.52 12.03 -7.13
N PRO A 61 -8.15 12.06 -8.44
CA PRO A 61 -8.58 13.13 -9.34
C PRO A 61 -10.11 13.18 -9.48
N LEU A 62 -10.75 12.02 -9.56
CA LEU A 62 -12.20 11.90 -9.70
C LEU A 62 -12.92 12.37 -8.43
N PHE A 63 -12.44 11.98 -7.25
CA PHE A 63 -12.96 12.45 -5.96
C PHE A 63 -12.81 13.95 -5.81
N THR A 64 -11.67 14.51 -6.23
CA THR A 64 -11.44 15.96 -6.18
C THR A 64 -12.46 16.69 -7.03
N ILE A 65 -12.69 16.26 -8.29
CA ILE A 65 -13.70 16.85 -9.18
C ILE A 65 -15.10 16.76 -8.58
N VAL A 66 -15.46 15.61 -8.00
CA VAL A 66 -16.80 15.39 -7.42
C VAL A 66 -17.04 16.24 -6.17
N ILE A 67 -16.09 16.27 -5.23
CA ILE A 67 -16.21 17.09 -4.01
C ILE A 67 -16.25 18.58 -4.38
N THR A 68 -15.38 18.98 -5.30
CA THR A 68 -15.29 20.36 -5.79
C THR A 68 -16.60 20.76 -6.49
N GLY A 69 -17.12 19.93 -7.40
CA GLY A 69 -18.41 20.15 -8.05
C GLY A 69 -19.60 20.20 -7.08
N PHE A 70 -19.59 19.37 -6.05
CA PHE A 70 -20.60 19.36 -5.00
C PHE A 70 -20.62 20.67 -4.21
N LEU A 71 -19.46 21.08 -3.70
CA LEU A 71 -19.31 22.33 -2.94
C LEU A 71 -19.68 23.54 -3.80
N GLN A 72 -19.32 23.55 -5.09
CA GLN A 72 -19.70 24.63 -6.00
C GLN A 72 -21.22 24.76 -6.12
N SER A 73 -21.91 23.62 -6.18
CA SER A 73 -23.36 23.61 -6.31
C SER A 73 -24.06 24.08 -5.05
N ILE A 74 -23.55 23.73 -3.86
CA ILE A 74 -24.17 24.11 -2.58
C ILE A 74 -23.91 25.58 -2.27
N PHE A 75 -22.70 26.06 -2.53
CA PHE A 75 -22.29 27.44 -2.24
C PHE A 75 -22.45 28.41 -3.42
N LYS A 76 -23.35 28.11 -4.37
CA LYS A 76 -23.54 28.89 -5.61
C LYS A 76 -23.79 30.39 -5.36
N ASN A 77 -24.47 30.71 -4.25
CA ASN A 77 -24.90 32.06 -3.87
C ASN A 77 -24.02 32.72 -2.79
N ALA A 78 -22.95 32.08 -2.33
CA ALA A 78 -22.09 32.65 -1.30
C ALA A 78 -21.15 33.73 -1.87
N PHE A 79 -21.05 34.89 -1.20
CA PHE A 79 -20.21 36.02 -1.62
C PHE A 79 -18.72 35.64 -1.72
N TYR A 80 -18.22 34.83 -0.78
CA TYR A 80 -16.81 34.40 -0.72
C TYR A 80 -16.50 33.15 -1.54
N LYS A 81 -17.44 32.65 -2.37
CA LYS A 81 -17.33 31.35 -3.03
C LYS A 81 -16.02 31.18 -3.81
N LYS A 82 -15.57 32.22 -4.52
CA LYS A 82 -14.38 32.15 -5.37
C LYS A 82 -13.12 31.89 -4.53
N TYR A 83 -12.98 32.60 -3.41
CA TYR A 83 -11.82 32.46 -2.51
C TYR A 83 -11.85 31.13 -1.75
N LEU A 84 -13.02 30.72 -1.27
CA LEU A 84 -13.20 29.44 -0.59
C LEU A 84 -12.87 28.27 -1.53
N PHE A 85 -13.28 28.35 -2.79
CA PHE A 85 -13.03 27.32 -3.79
C PHE A 85 -11.57 27.22 -4.20
N ILE A 86 -10.93 28.37 -4.44
CA ILE A 86 -9.49 28.43 -4.72
C ILE A 86 -8.71 27.85 -3.54
N GLY A 87 -9.06 28.24 -2.30
CA GLY A 87 -8.42 27.70 -1.09
C GLY A 87 -8.56 26.18 -0.96
N LEU A 88 -9.76 25.62 -1.18
CA LEU A 88 -9.99 24.18 -1.13
C LEU A 88 -9.23 23.41 -2.22
N VAL A 89 -9.28 23.89 -3.47
CA VAL A 89 -8.55 23.26 -4.58
C VAL A 89 -7.05 23.33 -4.33
N SER A 90 -6.53 24.45 -3.85
CA SER A 90 -5.12 24.59 -3.48
C SER A 90 -4.73 23.67 -2.32
N LEU A 91 -5.57 23.52 -1.29
CA LEU A 91 -5.31 22.58 -0.19
C LEU A 91 -5.30 21.13 -0.67
N PHE A 92 -6.26 20.72 -1.52
CA PHE A 92 -6.26 19.38 -2.11
C PHE A 92 -5.05 19.15 -3.00
N LEU A 93 -4.63 20.15 -3.78
CA LEU A 93 -3.44 20.08 -4.62
C LEU A 93 -2.16 19.98 -3.78
N ILE A 94 -2.01 20.80 -2.74
CA ILE A 94 -0.86 20.74 -1.82
C ILE A 94 -0.83 19.37 -1.13
N ASN A 95 -1.97 18.90 -0.61
CA ASN A 95 -2.06 17.59 0.02
C ASN A 95 -1.71 16.46 -0.96
N PHE A 96 -2.16 16.56 -2.21
CA PHE A 96 -1.78 15.62 -3.26
C PHE A 96 -0.28 15.65 -3.56
N ILE A 97 0.30 16.83 -3.80
CA ILE A 97 1.73 17.00 -4.06
C ILE A 97 2.57 16.48 -2.89
N MET A 98 2.18 16.79 -1.65
CA MET A 98 2.85 16.28 -0.45
C MET A 98 2.69 14.76 -0.28
N SER A 99 1.58 14.19 -0.79
CA SER A 99 1.35 12.74 -0.78
C SER A 99 2.08 12.02 -1.92
N ILE A 100 2.55 12.74 -2.95
CA ILE A 100 3.37 12.16 -4.00
C ILE A 100 4.79 11.98 -3.45
N ASN A 101 5.11 10.73 -3.10
CA ASN A 101 6.48 10.32 -2.86
C ASN A 101 7.06 9.73 -4.17
N LEU A 102 7.77 10.55 -4.96
CA LEU A 102 8.38 10.13 -6.23
C LEU A 102 9.55 9.16 -6.05
N VAL A 103 10.09 9.03 -4.84
CA VAL A 103 11.22 8.14 -4.52
C VAL A 103 10.74 6.72 -4.21
N SER A 104 9.46 6.57 -3.82
CA SER A 104 8.83 5.31 -3.42
C SER A 104 7.36 5.25 -3.86
N THR A 105 7.09 5.67 -5.10
CA THR A 105 5.73 5.79 -5.66
C THR A 105 4.91 4.51 -5.50
N LEU A 106 5.57 3.34 -5.36
CA LEU A 106 4.98 2.01 -5.23
C LEU A 106 5.30 1.25 -3.92
N ASP A 107 6.06 1.82 -2.97
CA ASP A 107 6.48 1.10 -1.75
C ASP A 107 5.59 1.44 -0.55
N TYR A 108 4.95 0.46 0.08
CA TYR A 108 4.13 0.71 1.26
C TYR A 108 4.95 1.46 2.33
N TYR A 109 4.34 2.21 3.25
CA TYR A 109 5.12 2.85 4.33
C TYR A 109 5.91 1.78 5.10
N GLU A 110 5.28 0.62 5.28
CA GLU A 110 5.89 -0.61 5.78
C GLU A 110 7.14 -1.07 5.01
N GLN A 111 7.32 -0.67 3.75
CA GLN A 111 8.39 -1.11 2.85
C GLN A 111 9.44 -0.03 2.58
N ILE A 112 9.39 1.12 3.26
CA ILE A 112 10.26 2.27 3.03
C ILE A 112 11.77 1.94 3.08
N ASP A 113 12.16 0.92 3.87
CA ASP A 113 13.56 0.50 4.00
C ASP A 113 13.90 -0.79 3.23
N ALA A 114 12.98 -1.33 2.44
CA ALA A 114 13.16 -2.63 1.78
C ALA A 114 14.40 -2.64 0.88
N LYS A 115 14.59 -1.58 0.07
CA LYS A 115 15.78 -1.45 -0.78
C LYS A 115 17.08 -1.45 0.02
N LYS A 116 17.16 -0.64 1.08
CA LYS A 116 18.33 -0.54 1.95
C LYS A 116 18.62 -1.87 2.64
N THR A 117 17.56 -2.56 3.07
CA THR A 117 17.63 -3.88 3.68
C THR A 117 18.28 -4.89 2.74
N PHE A 118 17.85 -4.94 1.47
CA PHE A 118 18.42 -5.87 0.49
C PHE A 118 19.82 -5.46 0.03
N GLN A 119 20.12 -4.17 -0.09
CA GLN A 119 21.48 -3.68 -0.33
C GLN A 119 22.44 -4.11 0.78
N LYS A 120 22.01 -4.03 2.05
CA LYS A 120 22.82 -4.49 3.18
C LYS A 120 23.12 -5.99 3.10
N LEU A 121 22.16 -6.79 2.67
CA LEU A 121 22.35 -8.24 2.48
C LEU A 121 23.34 -8.55 1.35
N GLU A 122 23.32 -7.76 0.28
CA GLU A 122 24.29 -7.84 -0.81
C GLU A 122 25.70 -7.44 -0.34
N GLU A 123 25.82 -6.36 0.43
CA GLU A 123 27.08 -5.89 1.03
C GLU A 123 27.73 -6.92 1.94
N VAL A 124 26.94 -7.67 2.71
CA VAL A 124 27.44 -8.75 3.56
C VAL A 124 27.59 -10.09 2.81
N HIS A 125 27.42 -10.07 1.49
CA HIS A 125 27.52 -11.23 0.59
C HIS A 125 26.66 -12.42 1.05
N ALA A 126 25.43 -12.15 1.50
CA ALA A 126 24.48 -13.20 1.86
C ALA A 126 24.19 -14.09 0.65
N LYS A 127 24.09 -15.40 0.85
CA LYS A 127 23.76 -16.34 -0.25
C LYS A 127 22.31 -16.80 -0.19
N LYS A 128 21.82 -17.14 1.00
CA LYS A 128 20.47 -17.67 1.21
C LYS A 128 19.79 -16.91 2.34
N VAL A 129 18.72 -16.20 2.01
CA VAL A 129 18.04 -15.25 2.91
C VAL A 129 16.57 -15.65 3.08
N GLY A 130 16.13 -15.78 4.32
CA GLY A 130 14.72 -15.96 4.66
C GLY A 130 14.04 -14.60 4.85
N ILE A 131 13.01 -14.30 4.07
CA ILE A 131 12.39 -12.97 4.04
C ILE A 131 10.95 -13.07 4.55
N ALA A 132 10.57 -12.18 5.47
CA ALA A 132 9.20 -12.09 5.96
C ALA A 132 8.21 -11.89 4.78
N PRO A 133 7.01 -12.50 4.83
CA PRO A 133 6.05 -12.46 3.72
C PRO A 133 5.73 -11.06 3.20
N GLU A 134 5.65 -10.08 4.10
CA GLU A 134 5.34 -8.67 3.81
C GLU A 134 6.37 -8.02 2.87
N LEU A 135 7.63 -8.44 2.99
CA LEU A 135 8.76 -7.95 2.20
C LEU A 135 9.09 -8.88 1.03
N PHE A 136 8.72 -10.17 1.12
CA PHE A 136 9.03 -11.15 0.08
C PHE A 136 8.31 -10.85 -1.24
N GLY A 137 7.04 -10.46 -1.19
CA GLY A 137 6.29 -10.06 -2.38
C GLY A 137 6.95 -8.88 -3.10
N PHE A 138 7.49 -7.93 -2.33
CA PHE A 138 8.21 -6.79 -2.86
C PHE A 138 9.57 -7.18 -3.47
N TYR A 139 10.37 -7.98 -2.74
CA TYR A 139 11.63 -8.54 -3.25
C TYR A 139 11.44 -9.27 -4.59
N ARG A 140 10.45 -10.18 -4.66
CA ARG A 140 10.20 -10.99 -5.85
C ARG A 140 9.78 -10.13 -7.04
N ASN A 141 8.79 -9.27 -6.85
CA ASN A 141 8.16 -8.56 -7.97
C ASN A 141 9.08 -7.45 -8.49
N TYR A 142 9.64 -6.63 -7.61
CA TYR A 142 10.39 -5.44 -8.03
C TYR A 142 11.85 -5.74 -8.33
N TYR A 143 12.53 -6.50 -7.48
CA TYR A 143 13.98 -6.65 -7.58
C TYR A 143 14.46 -7.92 -8.27
N GLN A 144 13.63 -8.96 -8.32
CA GLN A 144 13.96 -10.19 -9.04
C GLN A 144 13.33 -10.25 -10.42
N GLN A 145 12.03 -9.93 -10.54
CA GLN A 145 11.32 -10.03 -11.82
C GLN A 145 11.45 -8.76 -12.69
N THR A 146 11.17 -7.58 -12.15
CA THR A 146 11.20 -6.33 -12.92
C THR A 146 12.63 -5.85 -13.20
N ASP A 147 13.48 -5.78 -12.17
CA ASP A 147 14.87 -5.30 -12.30
C ASP A 147 15.90 -6.42 -12.63
N LYS A 148 15.46 -7.55 -13.21
CA LYS A 148 16.30 -8.67 -13.65
C LYS A 148 17.38 -9.07 -12.63
N SER A 149 16.98 -9.61 -11.49
CA SER A 149 17.89 -10.11 -10.45
C SER A 149 18.91 -9.08 -9.97
N GLN A 150 18.42 -7.93 -9.54
CA GLN A 150 19.24 -6.85 -8.98
C GLN A 150 20.12 -7.29 -7.80
N PHE A 151 19.65 -8.25 -7.01
CA PHE A 151 20.39 -8.82 -5.89
C PHE A 151 20.78 -10.26 -6.18
N SER A 152 22.03 -10.61 -5.86
CA SER A 152 22.62 -11.92 -6.16
C SER A 152 22.21 -13.01 -5.18
N PHE A 153 21.80 -12.63 -3.96
CA PHE A 153 21.34 -13.56 -2.95
C PHE A 153 20.01 -14.21 -3.33
N ARG A 154 19.84 -15.48 -2.93
CA ARG A 154 18.60 -16.23 -3.08
C ARG A 154 17.68 -15.96 -1.89
N GLY A 155 16.67 -15.11 -2.10
CA GLY A 155 15.62 -14.82 -1.13
C GLY A 155 14.46 -15.81 -1.22
N GLU A 156 13.98 -16.28 -0.08
CA GLU A 156 12.82 -17.18 0.03
C GLU A 156 11.89 -16.72 1.15
N SER A 157 10.57 -16.86 0.97
CA SER A 157 9.62 -16.46 2.01
C SER A 157 9.73 -17.39 3.23
N ILE A 158 9.79 -16.82 4.43
CA ILE A 158 9.57 -17.55 5.68
C ILE A 158 8.10 -17.49 6.06
N ASN A 159 7.54 -18.58 6.60
CA ASN A 159 6.13 -18.63 7.00
C ASN A 159 5.95 -18.17 8.46
N THR A 160 5.85 -16.87 8.68
CA THR A 160 5.69 -16.28 10.03
C THR A 160 4.24 -16.25 10.52
N TYR A 161 3.26 -16.43 9.62
CA TYR A 161 1.83 -16.32 9.92
C TYR A 161 1.19 -17.62 10.43
N PHE A 162 1.74 -18.78 10.08
CA PHE A 162 1.22 -20.08 10.52
C PHE A 162 2.23 -20.79 11.43
N PRO A 163 2.24 -20.51 12.74
CA PRO A 163 3.13 -21.18 13.70
C PRO A 163 2.73 -22.64 13.99
N VAL A 164 1.57 -23.09 13.47
CA VAL A 164 1.03 -24.44 13.60
C VAL A 164 0.26 -24.76 12.31
N GLY A 165 0.87 -25.51 11.42
CA GLY A 165 0.27 -25.94 10.17
C GLY A 165 1.34 -26.63 9.36
N GLU A 166 1.15 -27.92 9.13
CA GLU A 166 1.96 -28.76 8.26
C GLU A 166 1.95 -28.19 6.83
N ASP A 167 2.75 -27.16 6.58
CA ASP A 167 3.16 -26.88 5.22
C ASP A 167 4.43 -27.70 5.01
N SER A 168 4.30 -28.82 4.31
CA SER A 168 5.38 -29.75 3.95
C SER A 168 6.56 -29.10 3.21
N GLY A 169 6.47 -27.80 2.90
CA GLY A 169 7.53 -26.96 2.34
C GLY A 169 8.21 -25.98 3.32
N SER A 170 7.89 -25.99 4.62
CA SER A 170 8.51 -25.07 5.59
C SER A 170 10.00 -25.37 5.78
N LYS A 171 10.86 -24.71 5.00
CA LYS A 171 12.31 -24.78 5.15
C LYS A 171 12.69 -24.44 6.58
N LYS A 172 13.57 -25.24 7.18
CA LYS A 172 14.04 -24.98 8.54
C LYS A 172 14.74 -23.63 8.57
N LEU A 173 14.44 -22.79 9.57
CA LEU A 173 15.08 -21.48 9.69
C LEU A 173 16.62 -21.57 9.74
N SER A 174 17.15 -22.71 10.18
CA SER A 174 18.58 -23.05 10.20
C SER A 174 19.24 -23.17 8.81
N GLU A 175 18.45 -23.27 7.74
CA GLU A 175 19.00 -23.34 6.39
C GLU A 175 19.34 -21.97 5.79
N PHE A 176 18.92 -20.89 6.43
CA PHE A 176 19.20 -19.53 5.98
C PHE A 176 20.45 -18.99 6.67
N GLU A 177 21.21 -18.14 5.98
CA GLU A 177 22.34 -17.42 6.58
C GLU A 177 21.85 -16.18 7.32
N TYR A 178 20.85 -15.51 6.74
CA TYR A 178 20.23 -14.31 7.28
C TYR A 178 18.71 -14.41 7.19
N LEU A 179 18.03 -13.79 8.14
CA LEU A 179 16.59 -13.55 8.09
C LEU A 179 16.30 -12.05 8.08
N VAL A 180 15.32 -11.67 7.27
CA VAL A 180 14.71 -10.34 7.28
C VAL A 180 13.37 -10.44 7.98
N LEU A 181 13.31 -9.88 9.19
CA LEU A 181 12.13 -9.92 10.05
C LEU A 181 11.34 -8.63 9.90
N PHE A 182 10.02 -8.76 9.81
CA PHE A 182 9.09 -7.64 9.71
C PHE A 182 8.10 -7.66 10.89
N PRO A 183 7.73 -6.52 11.49
CA PRO A 183 6.76 -6.46 12.57
C PRO A 183 5.34 -6.80 12.10
N PRO A 184 4.49 -7.38 12.97
CA PRO A 184 4.78 -7.78 14.33
C PRO A 184 5.62 -9.07 14.39
N TYR A 185 6.67 -9.07 15.22
CA TYR A 185 7.55 -10.23 15.32
C TYR A 185 6.87 -11.37 16.08
N ASN A 186 6.69 -12.52 15.41
CA ASN A 186 6.17 -13.73 16.03
C ASN A 186 7.27 -14.45 16.83
N LEU A 187 7.58 -13.95 18.03
CA LEU A 187 8.63 -14.52 18.90
C LEU A 187 8.42 -16.00 19.20
N SER A 188 7.16 -16.46 19.30
CA SER A 188 6.81 -17.86 19.52
C SER A 188 7.24 -18.75 18.35
N PHE A 189 7.07 -18.30 17.11
CA PHE A 189 7.53 -19.01 15.92
C PHE A 189 9.06 -19.18 15.92
N TYR A 190 9.81 -18.11 16.20
CA TYR A 190 11.27 -18.17 16.20
C TYR A 190 11.83 -19.04 17.33
N LYS A 191 11.24 -18.96 18.54
CA LYS A 191 11.60 -19.81 19.68
C LYS A 191 11.40 -21.30 19.39
N LYS A 192 10.28 -21.66 18.75
CA LYS A 192 9.97 -23.06 18.40
C LYS A 192 10.95 -23.68 17.39
N ASN A 193 11.60 -22.87 16.56
CA ASN A 193 12.53 -23.35 15.54
C ASN A 193 13.94 -23.66 16.08
N ASN A 194 14.23 -23.45 17.38
CA ASN A 194 15.53 -23.72 18.02
C ASN A 194 16.73 -23.09 17.29
N VAL A 195 16.58 -21.87 16.80
CA VAL A 195 17.65 -21.13 16.11
C VAL A 195 18.10 -19.94 16.97
N SER A 196 19.41 -19.71 17.03
CA SER A 196 19.98 -18.52 17.66
C SER A 196 20.19 -17.42 16.62
N PHE A 197 20.03 -16.17 17.04
CA PHE A 197 20.12 -15.03 16.13
C PHE A 197 21.10 -13.99 16.65
N LYS A 198 21.84 -13.37 15.73
CA LYS A 198 22.63 -12.16 16.00
C LYS A 198 22.04 -11.00 15.20
N ALA A 199 21.67 -9.91 15.87
CA ALA A 199 21.21 -8.71 15.18
C ALA A 199 22.33 -8.14 14.28
N VAL A 200 21.96 -7.75 13.06
CA VAL A 200 22.88 -7.18 12.08
C VAL A 200 22.56 -5.71 11.86
N GLU A 201 21.29 -5.40 11.57
CA GLU A 201 20.86 -4.05 11.24
C GLU A 201 19.38 -3.87 11.58
N PHE A 202 19.00 -2.68 12.08
CA PHE A 202 17.61 -2.33 12.41
C PHE A 202 17.21 -1.03 11.71
N TYR A 203 16.14 -1.08 10.93
CA TYR A 203 15.64 0.08 10.20
C TYR A 203 14.43 0.69 10.89
N THR A 204 14.54 1.95 11.33
CA THR A 204 13.52 2.60 12.16
C THR A 204 12.22 2.91 11.43
N GLY A 205 12.25 3.13 10.10
CA GLY A 205 11.06 3.51 9.32
C GLY A 205 10.03 2.38 9.24
N SER A 206 10.48 1.23 8.75
CA SER A 206 9.70 0.00 8.62
C SER A 206 9.72 -0.87 9.88
N LYS A 207 10.63 -0.60 10.82
CA LYS A 207 11.01 -1.50 11.92
C LYS A 207 11.46 -2.87 11.41
N THR A 208 12.06 -2.93 10.22
CA THR A 208 12.63 -4.16 9.68
C THR A 208 13.91 -4.50 10.44
N LEU A 209 14.10 -5.77 10.78
CA LEU A 209 15.30 -6.25 11.48
C LEU A 209 15.99 -7.32 10.64
N ILE A 210 17.26 -7.10 10.32
CA ILE A 210 18.13 -8.13 9.75
C ILE A 210 18.80 -8.89 10.89
N VAL A 211 18.66 -10.20 10.89
CA VAL A 211 19.36 -11.08 11.82
C VAL A 211 20.21 -12.10 11.06
N LYS A 212 21.39 -12.39 11.58
CA LYS A 212 22.20 -13.53 11.15
C LYS A 212 21.76 -14.77 11.92
N VAL A 213 21.55 -15.85 11.20
CA VAL A 213 21.27 -17.16 11.78
C VAL A 213 22.57 -17.73 12.33
N LEU A 214 22.56 -18.04 13.63
CA LEU A 214 23.61 -18.79 14.30
C LEU A 214 23.09 -20.21 14.45
N ASN A 215 23.66 -21.14 13.69
CA ASN A 215 23.41 -22.55 13.94
C ASN A 215 24.01 -22.92 15.30
N PRO A 216 23.29 -23.67 16.15
CA PRO A 216 23.92 -24.34 17.28
C PRO A 216 24.98 -25.33 16.81
#